data_AF-Q8LE38-F1
#
_entry.id   AF-Q8LE38-F1
#
_cell.length_a   1.000
_cell.length_b   1.000
_cell.length_c   1.000
_cell.angle_alpha   90.00
_cell.angle_beta   90.00
_cell.angle_gamma   90.00
#
_symmetry.space_group_name_H-M   'P 1'
#
loop_
_entity.id
_entity.type
_entity.pdbx_description
1 polymer ?
#
loop_
_entity_poly.entity_id
_entity_poly.type
_entity_poly.pdbx_seq_one_letter_code
_entity_poly.pdbx_strand_id
1 'polypeptide(L)'
;MSSSWSCNKCTFLNSASQKLNCMICLAPVSLPSLSPPPPSLSISANDEAKWACKACTFLNTYKNSICDVCGTRSPTSSLLGFQDLTDSGLESNDADSSVGSVFFPLRRCIKRKAMDDDVVEVDGASVVCSASQGVMKKNKEIETKGVASDSGTPLTCLKILSYNVWFREDLELNLRMRAIGHLIQLHSPHLICFQEVTPEIYDIFRKSNWWKAYSCSVSVDVAVSRGYYCMLLSKLGVKSFSSKSFGNSIMGRELSIAEVEVPGRKPLVFATSHLESPCPGPPKWDQMFSRERVEQAKEAIEILRPNANVIFGGDMNWCDKLDGKFPLPDKWVDVWEVLKPGDLGFTYDTKANPMLSGNRALQKRLDRILCRLDDYKLGGIEMVGKEAIPGLSYVKEKKVRGDIKKLELPVLPSDHFGLLVTLSPK
;
A
#
# COMPACT_ATOMS: atom_id res chain seq x y z
N MET A 1 8.21 30.90 12.77
CA MET A 1 7.41 30.04 11.86
C MET A 1 8.24 28.79 11.59
N SER A 2 7.75 27.61 11.98
CA SER A 2 8.50 26.36 11.92
C SER A 2 7.91 25.49 10.81
N SER A 3 8.66 25.27 9.73
CA SER A 3 8.20 24.52 8.55
C SER A 3 8.41 23.01 8.74
N SER A 4 7.33 22.25 8.65
CA SER A 4 7.32 20.79 8.50
C SER A 4 7.84 20.35 7.13
N TRP A 5 8.36 19.12 7.00
CA TRP A 5 8.86 18.58 5.72
C TRP A 5 8.17 17.26 5.33
N SER A 6 7.84 17.10 4.05
CA SER A 6 7.22 15.88 3.51
C SER A 6 8.29 14.85 3.13
N CYS A 7 8.10 13.59 3.54
CA CYS A 7 9.01 12.49 3.23
C CYS A 7 8.95 12.10 1.74
N ASN A 8 10.07 12.04 1.03
CA ASN A 8 10.07 11.66 -0.39
C ASN A 8 9.66 10.20 -0.70
N LYS A 9 9.63 9.29 0.30
CA LYS A 9 9.30 7.87 0.11
C LYS A 9 7.84 7.52 0.42
N CYS A 10 7.27 8.11 1.47
CA CYS A 10 5.87 7.88 1.83
C CYS A 10 5.06 9.17 1.93
N THR A 11 5.61 10.31 1.53
CA THR A 11 5.02 11.67 1.62
C THR A 11 4.74 12.20 3.01
N PHE A 12 5.04 11.42 4.07
CA PHE A 12 4.67 11.80 5.43
C PHE A 12 5.16 13.18 5.87
N LEU A 13 4.25 14.03 6.37
CA LEU A 13 4.58 15.38 6.84
C LEU A 13 5.17 15.29 8.25
N ASN A 14 6.49 15.28 8.30
CA ASN A 14 7.27 15.23 9.52
C ASN A 14 7.28 16.61 10.19
N SER A 15 7.19 16.63 11.52
CA SER A 15 7.31 17.85 12.31
C SER A 15 8.71 18.46 12.15
N ALA A 16 8.83 19.77 12.37
CA ALA A 16 10.11 20.47 12.28
C ALA A 16 11.15 20.02 13.35
N SER A 17 10.71 19.33 14.40
CA SER A 17 11.56 18.68 15.40
C SER A 17 12.20 17.39 14.90
N GLN A 18 11.62 16.75 13.88
CA GLN A 18 12.12 15.52 13.28
C GLN A 18 13.04 15.87 12.11
N LYS A 19 14.36 15.75 12.28
CA LYS A 19 15.33 16.36 11.34
C LYS A 19 16.06 15.39 10.41
N LEU A 20 15.94 14.08 10.61
CA LEU A 20 16.82 13.11 9.94
C LEU A 20 16.06 12.06 9.14
N ASN A 21 15.02 11.45 9.71
CA ASN A 21 14.27 10.36 9.08
C ASN A 21 12.77 10.56 9.24
N CYS A 22 12.02 10.06 8.27
CA CYS A 22 10.57 10.06 8.28
C CYS A 22 10.05 9.21 9.44
N MET A 23 9.11 9.74 10.22
CA MET A 23 8.55 9.05 11.38
C MET A 23 7.74 7.79 11.01
N ILE A 24 7.23 7.69 9.78
CA ILE A 24 6.41 6.56 9.33
C ILE A 24 7.25 5.49 8.62
N CYS A 25 7.99 5.85 7.58
CA CYS A 25 8.73 4.86 6.79
C CYS A 25 10.24 4.84 7.06
N LEU A 26 10.74 5.66 8.00
CA LEU A 26 12.15 5.81 8.38
C LEU A 26 13.09 6.25 7.26
N ALA A 27 12.57 6.63 6.09
CA ALA A 27 13.39 7.16 5.00
C ALA A 27 14.02 8.52 5.35
N PRO A 28 15.29 8.77 4.99
CA PRO A 28 16.00 9.99 5.36
C PRO A 28 15.45 11.26 4.66
N VAL A 29 15.63 12.41 5.32
CA VAL A 29 15.35 13.75 4.77
C VAL A 29 16.19 13.98 3.52
N SER A 30 15.54 14.37 2.43
CA SER A 30 16.24 14.83 1.23
C SER A 30 16.47 16.34 1.31
N LEU A 31 17.72 16.76 1.58
CA LEU A 31 18.12 18.17 1.51
C LEU A 31 18.38 18.56 0.04
N PRO A 32 18.02 19.78 -0.40
CA PRO A 32 18.44 20.26 -1.71
C PRO A 32 19.96 20.47 -1.69
N SER A 33 20.68 19.88 -2.64
CA SER A 33 22.10 20.15 -2.83
C SER A 33 22.27 21.58 -3.32
N LEU A 34 22.74 22.47 -2.45
CA LEU A 34 23.30 23.75 -2.86
C LEU A 34 24.80 23.55 -3.10
N SER A 35 25.21 23.85 -4.33
CA SER A 35 26.58 23.87 -4.83
C SER A 35 27.51 24.72 -3.96
N PRO A 36 28.83 24.41 -3.89
CA PRO A 36 29.74 25.00 -2.91
C PRO A 36 30.34 26.34 -3.36
N PRO A 37 30.69 27.25 -2.42
CA PRO A 37 31.80 28.19 -2.55
C PRO A 37 33.02 27.76 -1.69
N PRO A 38 34.22 28.35 -1.92
CA PRO A 38 35.53 27.74 -1.63
C PRO A 38 36.01 27.93 -0.16
N PRO A 39 37.17 27.36 0.23
CA PRO A 39 37.40 26.85 1.59
C PRO A 39 38.14 27.83 2.51
N SER A 40 37.92 27.67 3.82
CA SER A 40 38.86 28.13 4.85
C SER A 40 38.87 27.18 6.07
N LEU A 41 39.89 26.32 6.06
CA LEU A 41 40.73 25.84 7.17
C LEU A 41 40.15 25.85 8.59
N SER A 42 39.99 24.66 9.18
CA SER A 42 40.90 24.22 10.26
C SER A 42 40.66 22.74 10.62
N ILE A 43 41.78 22.03 10.74
CA ILE A 43 41.94 20.61 11.04
C ILE A 43 41.81 20.39 12.55
N SER A 44 41.16 19.30 12.96
CA SER A 44 41.62 18.45 14.08
C SER A 44 40.96 17.07 13.95
N ALA A 45 41.74 16.13 13.43
CA ALA A 45 41.40 14.73 13.31
C ALA A 45 41.66 14.01 14.65
N ASN A 46 40.72 13.17 15.06
CA ASN A 46 40.98 12.02 15.92
C ASN A 46 40.01 10.92 15.51
N ASP A 47 40.38 10.16 14.48
CA ASP A 47 39.67 8.95 14.07
C ASP A 47 40.01 7.83 15.05
N GLU A 48 39.25 7.74 16.14
CA GLU A 48 39.25 6.53 16.97
C GLU A 48 38.70 5.37 16.14
N ALA A 49 39.44 4.26 16.09
CA ALA A 49 38.99 3.05 15.42
C ALA A 49 37.65 2.59 16.01
N LYS A 50 36.70 2.27 15.13
CA LYS A 50 35.34 1.84 15.47
C LYS A 50 35.06 0.48 14.85
N TRP A 51 34.23 -0.32 15.50
CA TRP A 51 33.74 -1.59 14.97
C TRP A 51 32.25 -1.50 14.68
N ALA A 52 31.85 -1.97 13.50
CA ALA A 52 30.45 -2.04 13.12
C ALA A 52 29.78 -3.24 13.80
N CYS A 53 28.66 -2.99 14.47
CA CYS A 53 27.85 -4.02 15.09
C CYS A 53 27.30 -4.98 14.04
N LYS A 54 27.57 -6.28 14.15
CA LYS A 54 27.06 -7.27 13.17
C LYS A 54 25.53 -7.40 13.15
N ALA A 55 24.82 -6.93 14.18
CA ALA A 55 23.36 -7.04 14.28
C ALA A 55 22.61 -5.79 13.79
N CYS A 56 23.09 -4.59 14.14
CA CYS A 56 22.43 -3.33 13.79
C CYS A 56 23.31 -2.36 13.00
N THR A 57 24.51 -2.78 12.61
CA THR A 57 25.52 -2.03 11.83
C THR A 57 26.04 -0.74 12.48
N PHE A 58 25.58 -0.41 13.68
CA PHE A 58 26.04 0.74 14.45
C PHE A 58 27.55 0.66 14.74
N LEU A 59 28.28 1.74 14.46
CA LEU A 59 29.73 1.84 14.66
C LEU A 59 30.06 2.21 16.10
N ASN A 60 30.39 1.20 16.90
CA ASN A 60 30.80 1.35 18.30
C ASN A 60 32.29 1.65 18.37
N THR A 61 32.73 2.34 19.42
CA THR A 61 34.17 2.48 19.70
C THR A 61 34.71 1.15 20.24
N TYR A 62 35.99 0.83 20.00
CA TYR A 62 36.60 -0.39 20.56
C TYR A 62 36.75 -0.36 22.10
N LYS A 63 36.42 0.77 22.74
CA LYS A 63 36.29 0.89 24.20
C LYS A 63 35.03 0.17 24.71
N ASN A 64 34.04 -0.02 23.86
CA ASN A 64 32.78 -0.69 24.19
C ASN A 64 32.80 -2.13 23.67
N SER A 65 32.79 -3.10 24.57
CA SER A 65 32.74 -4.54 24.27
C SER A 65 31.34 -5.02 23.89
N ILE A 66 30.34 -4.14 23.94
CA ILE A 66 28.94 -4.39 23.63
C ILE A 66 28.38 -3.18 22.87
N CYS A 67 27.46 -3.42 21.93
CA CYS A 67 26.90 -2.35 21.12
C CYS A 67 25.89 -1.49 21.90
N ASP A 68 26.10 -0.18 21.94
CA ASP A 68 25.31 0.78 22.73
C ASP A 68 23.84 0.88 22.30
N VAL A 69 23.53 0.45 21.06
CA VAL A 69 22.17 0.54 20.49
C VAL A 69 21.37 -0.74 20.70
N CYS A 70 22.01 -1.90 20.69
CA CYS A 70 21.28 -3.19 20.65
C CYS A 70 21.80 -4.25 21.62
N GLY A 71 22.85 -3.97 22.39
CA GLY A 71 23.41 -4.91 23.36
C GLY A 71 24.17 -6.09 22.73
N THR A 72 24.44 -6.07 21.41
CA THR A 72 25.19 -7.14 20.74
C THR A 72 26.69 -7.01 21.03
N ARG A 73 27.34 -8.08 21.50
CA ARG A 73 28.78 -8.07 21.86
C ARG A 73 29.70 -7.87 20.66
N SER A 74 30.84 -7.23 20.92
CA SER A 74 31.94 -7.06 19.99
C SER A 74 32.57 -8.40 19.63
N PRO A 75 32.98 -8.64 18.36
CA PRO A 75 33.61 -9.89 17.95
C PRO A 75 34.92 -10.23 18.68
N THR A 76 35.57 -9.26 19.33
CA THR A 76 36.86 -9.41 20.02
C THR A 76 36.76 -9.75 21.51
N SER A 77 35.55 -9.90 22.08
CA SER A 77 35.36 -10.04 23.53
C SER A 77 35.35 -11.49 24.07
N SER A 78 36.05 -12.44 23.42
CA SER A 78 36.14 -13.85 23.87
C SER A 78 37.19 -14.12 24.95
N LEU A 79 37.74 -13.09 25.62
CA LEU A 79 38.58 -13.26 26.79
C LEU A 79 38.08 -12.33 27.90
N LEU A 80 37.86 -12.91 29.09
CA LEU A 80 37.55 -12.28 30.39
C LEU A 80 36.05 -12.15 30.77
N GLY A 81 35.48 -13.24 31.28
CA GLY A 81 35.17 -13.43 32.72
C GLY A 81 34.12 -12.56 33.45
N PHE A 82 32.98 -13.20 33.75
CA PHE A 82 32.27 -13.28 35.06
C PHE A 82 31.56 -12.10 35.78
N GLN A 83 30.30 -12.39 36.18
CA GLN A 83 29.61 -12.16 37.48
C GLN A 83 28.54 -11.02 37.67
N ASP A 84 27.32 -11.47 38.03
CA ASP A 84 26.23 -11.01 38.94
C ASP A 84 25.43 -9.69 38.79
N LEU A 85 24.08 -9.79 38.69
CA LEU A 85 22.99 -9.58 39.70
C LEU A 85 22.83 -8.11 40.16
N THR A 86 21.69 -7.44 39.99
CA THR A 86 20.51 -7.56 40.88
C THR A 86 19.31 -6.71 40.41
N ASP A 87 18.16 -7.13 40.93
CA ASP A 87 16.76 -6.68 40.82
C ASP A 87 16.45 -5.29 41.43
N SER A 88 15.42 -4.61 40.93
CA SER A 88 14.33 -3.98 41.72
C SER A 88 13.35 -3.20 40.84
N GLY A 89 12.10 -3.64 40.83
CA GLY A 89 10.97 -2.96 40.20
C GLY A 89 10.37 -1.84 41.05
N LEU A 90 9.50 -1.04 40.44
CA LEU A 90 8.44 -0.26 41.09
C LEU A 90 7.32 0.03 40.08
N GLU A 91 6.10 -0.29 40.49
CA GLU A 91 4.85 -0.12 39.75
C GLU A 91 4.34 1.33 39.78
N SER A 92 3.66 1.76 38.73
CA SER A 92 2.59 2.76 38.84
C SER A 92 1.52 2.54 37.78
N ASN A 93 0.27 2.64 38.24
CA ASN A 93 -0.97 2.55 37.49
C ASN A 93 -1.09 3.69 36.47
N ASP A 94 -1.47 3.37 35.24
CA ASP A 94 -2.24 4.30 34.40
C ASP A 94 -3.13 3.56 33.40
N ALA A 95 -4.36 4.05 33.28
CA ALA A 95 -5.36 3.63 32.33
C ALA A 95 -4.94 4.07 30.93
N ASP A 96 -4.86 3.16 29.93
CA ASP A 96 -4.39 3.58 28.60
C ASP A 96 -5.11 3.00 27.35
N SER A 97 -5.78 3.96 26.70
CA SER A 97 -6.13 4.23 25.30
C SER A 97 -5.68 3.33 24.11
N SER A 98 -5.78 1.99 24.17
CA SER A 98 -5.40 1.15 23.01
C SER A 98 -6.41 1.12 21.85
N VAL A 99 -6.55 2.24 21.12
CA VAL A 99 -7.18 2.32 19.78
C VAL A 99 -6.17 1.98 18.67
N GLY A 100 -4.88 2.18 18.90
CA GLY A 100 -3.85 2.07 17.86
C GLY A 100 -3.41 0.67 17.46
N SER A 101 -3.83 -0.40 18.14
CA SER A 101 -3.43 -1.78 17.76
C SER A 101 -3.98 -2.25 16.40
N VAL A 102 -4.93 -1.51 15.82
CA VAL A 102 -5.58 -1.84 14.53
C VAL A 102 -4.85 -1.22 13.33
N PHE A 103 -4.00 -0.21 13.55
CA PHE A 103 -3.36 0.58 12.49
C PHE A 103 -1.82 0.69 12.62
N PHE A 104 -1.18 -0.18 13.41
CA PHE A 104 0.28 -0.19 13.46
C PHE A 104 0.90 -0.86 12.22
N PRO A 105 1.97 -0.29 11.64
CA PRO A 105 2.90 -1.06 10.83
C PRO A 105 3.56 -2.12 11.72
N LEU A 106 3.25 -3.40 11.49
CA LEU A 106 3.76 -4.51 12.29
C LEU A 106 5.22 -4.81 11.90
N ARG A 107 6.07 -5.00 12.93
CA ARG A 107 7.53 -5.18 12.81
C ARG A 107 7.90 -6.54 12.23
N ARG A 108 8.96 -6.57 11.41
CA ARG A 108 9.57 -7.76 10.82
C ARG A 108 10.19 -8.67 11.90
N CYS A 109 9.76 -9.93 11.97
CA CYS A 109 10.43 -10.97 12.76
C CYS A 109 11.66 -11.51 12.02
N ILE A 110 12.79 -11.61 12.73
CA ILE A 110 14.05 -12.18 12.24
C ILE A 110 13.97 -13.71 12.38
N LYS A 111 13.86 -14.44 11.28
CA LYS A 111 14.10 -15.90 11.26
C LYS A 111 15.61 -16.18 11.17
N ARG A 112 16.10 -17.07 12.04
CA ARG A 112 17.44 -17.69 11.96
C ARG A 112 17.36 -18.93 11.04
N LYS A 113 18.36 -19.05 10.13
CA LYS A 113 19.10 -20.21 9.55
C LYS A 113 18.48 -21.63 9.61
N ALA A 114 18.67 -22.57 8.66
CA ALA A 114 19.71 -22.81 7.63
C ALA A 114 19.29 -23.92 6.60
N MET A 115 20.23 -24.21 5.68
CA MET A 115 20.43 -25.34 4.73
C MET A 115 20.03 -25.01 3.27
N ASP A 116 20.98 -24.65 2.41
CA ASP A 116 22.01 -25.46 1.69
C ASP A 116 21.39 -26.16 0.48
N ASP A 117 21.70 -25.66 -0.72
CA ASP A 117 22.17 -26.50 -1.83
C ASP A 117 22.63 -25.68 -3.06
N ASP A 118 23.85 -26.01 -3.44
CA ASP A 118 24.50 -26.14 -4.74
C ASP A 118 24.43 -25.12 -5.90
N VAL A 119 25.66 -24.91 -6.38
CA VAL A 119 26.17 -24.12 -7.50
C VAL A 119 26.01 -24.87 -8.82
N VAL A 120 25.59 -24.20 -9.88
CA VAL A 120 26.09 -24.47 -11.24
C VAL A 120 26.25 -23.16 -12.01
N GLU A 121 27.50 -22.79 -12.28
CA GLU A 121 27.91 -21.78 -13.26
C GLU A 121 27.86 -22.36 -14.68
N VAL A 122 27.47 -21.54 -15.67
CA VAL A 122 28.07 -21.56 -17.01
C VAL A 122 28.10 -20.14 -17.59
N ASP A 123 29.29 -19.74 -18.04
CA ASP A 123 29.70 -18.63 -18.91
C ASP A 123 28.64 -18.13 -19.91
N GLY A 124 28.58 -16.86 -20.33
CA GLY A 124 29.63 -15.85 -20.45
C GLY A 124 29.71 -15.39 -21.91
N ALA A 125 29.17 -14.20 -22.23
CA ALA A 125 29.51 -13.47 -23.45
C ALA A 125 29.21 -11.97 -23.27
N SER A 126 30.30 -11.20 -23.27
CA SER A 126 30.37 -9.75 -23.14
C SER A 126 30.28 -9.07 -24.51
N VAL A 127 29.53 -7.96 -24.64
CA VAL A 127 29.90 -6.84 -25.53
C VAL A 127 29.40 -5.50 -24.97
N VAL A 128 30.34 -4.79 -24.34
CA VAL A 128 30.66 -3.34 -24.34
C VAL A 128 29.55 -2.30 -24.59
N CYS A 129 29.46 -1.40 -23.61
CA CYS A 129 28.76 -0.12 -23.59
C CYS A 129 29.35 0.94 -24.53
N SER A 130 28.50 1.80 -25.08
CA SER A 130 28.88 3.16 -25.48
C SER A 130 27.88 4.17 -24.92
N ALA A 131 28.42 5.14 -24.18
CA ALA A 131 27.70 6.25 -23.57
C ALA A 131 27.49 7.39 -24.58
N SER A 132 26.36 8.08 -24.50
CA SER A 132 26.22 9.45 -24.99
C SER A 132 25.14 10.18 -24.18
N GLN A 133 25.51 11.35 -23.67
CA GLN A 133 24.68 12.28 -22.91
C GLN A 133 23.61 12.96 -23.79
N GLY A 134 22.49 13.38 -23.18
CA GLY A 134 21.79 14.59 -23.60
C GLY A 134 20.26 14.53 -23.74
N VAL A 135 19.59 15.22 -22.80
CA VAL A 135 18.41 16.10 -23.02
C VAL A 135 17.04 15.45 -23.32
N MET A 136 16.07 15.85 -22.48
CA MET A 136 14.61 15.71 -22.56
C MET A 136 14.02 15.66 -23.98
N LYS A 137 13.15 14.67 -24.25
CA LYS A 137 11.99 14.81 -25.15
C LYS A 137 10.95 13.70 -24.96
N LYS A 138 9.68 14.10 -25.14
CA LYS A 138 8.45 13.29 -25.28
C LYS A 138 8.68 12.03 -26.14
N ASN A 139 8.24 10.88 -25.64
CA ASN A 139 7.95 9.69 -26.44
C ASN A 139 6.43 9.46 -26.29
N LYS A 140 5.58 9.71 -27.30
CA LYS A 140 5.36 9.01 -28.57
C LYS A 140 5.10 7.51 -28.37
N GLU A 141 3.87 7.14 -28.72
CA GLU A 141 3.22 5.83 -28.60
C GLU A 141 4.10 4.67 -29.08
N ILE A 142 4.11 3.59 -28.30
CA ILE A 142 4.56 2.27 -28.73
C ILE A 142 3.29 1.47 -29.02
N GLU A 143 2.97 1.30 -30.29
CA GLU A 143 2.05 0.27 -30.77
C GLU A 143 2.59 -1.10 -30.33
N THR A 144 1.97 -1.66 -29.30
CA THR A 144 1.98 -3.11 -29.09
C THR A 144 0.72 -3.64 -29.73
N LYS A 145 0.86 -4.28 -30.90
CA LYS A 145 -0.21 -5.03 -31.57
C LYS A 145 -0.64 -6.18 -30.66
N GLY A 146 -1.59 -5.91 -29.76
CA GLY A 146 -2.47 -6.92 -29.22
C GLY A 146 -3.27 -7.50 -30.39
N VAL A 147 -3.23 -8.83 -30.53
CA VAL A 147 -4.12 -9.53 -31.45
C VAL A 147 -5.54 -9.30 -30.96
N ALA A 148 -6.22 -8.35 -31.60
CA ALA A 148 -7.65 -8.15 -31.45
C ALA A 148 -8.33 -9.40 -32.03
N SER A 149 -8.79 -10.28 -31.13
CA SER A 149 -9.85 -11.23 -31.45
C SER A 149 -11.12 -10.42 -31.68
N ASP A 150 -11.29 -9.96 -32.92
CA ASP A 150 -12.50 -9.33 -33.42
C ASP A 150 -13.66 -10.33 -33.33
N SER A 151 -14.41 -10.22 -32.25
CA SER A 151 -15.82 -10.56 -32.28
C SER A 151 -16.54 -9.29 -31.84
N GLY A 152 -16.99 -8.51 -32.83
CA GLY A 152 -17.77 -7.28 -32.69
C GLY A 152 -19.14 -7.46 -32.02
N THR A 153 -19.24 -8.32 -31.02
CA THR A 153 -20.42 -8.45 -30.17
C THR A 153 -20.40 -7.28 -29.20
N PRO A 154 -21.43 -6.41 -29.20
CA PRO A 154 -21.53 -5.33 -28.24
C PRO A 154 -21.45 -5.87 -26.82
N LEU A 155 -20.57 -5.30 -25.98
CA LEU A 155 -20.50 -5.65 -24.57
C LEU A 155 -21.88 -5.44 -23.91
N THR A 156 -22.49 -6.54 -23.47
CA THR A 156 -23.82 -6.54 -22.85
C THR A 156 -23.77 -6.10 -21.39
N CYS A 157 -22.62 -6.31 -20.73
CA CYS A 157 -22.35 -5.83 -19.38
C CYS A 157 -20.86 -5.52 -19.19
N LEU A 158 -20.57 -4.62 -18.26
CA LEU A 158 -19.23 -4.28 -17.80
C LEU A 158 -19.09 -4.68 -16.33
N LYS A 159 -18.00 -5.37 -16.00
CA LYS A 159 -17.70 -5.81 -14.62
C LYS A 159 -16.46 -5.09 -14.11
N ILE A 160 -16.55 -4.52 -12.91
CA ILE A 160 -15.49 -3.72 -12.30
C ILE A 160 -15.23 -4.25 -10.91
N LEU A 161 -13.97 -4.56 -10.60
CA LEU A 161 -13.53 -5.00 -9.28
C LEU A 161 -12.71 -3.88 -8.61
N SER A 162 -13.03 -3.53 -7.37
CA SER A 162 -12.15 -2.74 -6.50
C SER A 162 -11.70 -3.59 -5.33
N TYR A 163 -10.41 -3.61 -5.01
CA TYR A 163 -9.88 -4.45 -3.94
C TYR A 163 -8.58 -3.87 -3.32
N ASN A 164 -8.61 -3.51 -2.04
CA ASN A 164 -7.39 -3.36 -1.23
C ASN A 164 -6.80 -4.76 -0.95
N VAL A 165 -5.61 -5.04 -1.50
CA VAL A 165 -5.01 -6.40 -1.47
C VAL A 165 -4.25 -6.70 -0.18
N TRP A 166 -4.12 -5.70 0.70
CA TRP A 166 -3.40 -5.74 1.95
C TRP A 166 -1.91 -6.04 1.81
N PHE A 167 -1.10 -5.01 1.96
CA PHE A 167 0.37 -5.07 1.81
C PHE A 167 1.11 -5.84 2.93
N ARG A 168 0.39 -6.59 3.76
CA ARG A 168 0.97 -7.34 4.88
C ARG A 168 1.67 -8.61 4.39
N GLU A 169 2.91 -8.45 3.94
CA GLU A 169 3.68 -9.50 3.26
C GLU A 169 4.16 -10.65 4.17
N ASP A 170 4.23 -10.43 5.48
CA ASP A 170 4.63 -11.46 6.45
C ASP A 170 3.57 -12.56 6.64
N LEU A 171 2.35 -12.36 6.13
CA LEU A 171 1.21 -13.26 6.30
C LEU A 171 0.79 -13.85 4.96
N GLU A 172 1.26 -15.08 4.69
CA GLU A 172 0.83 -15.96 3.59
C GLU A 172 0.69 -15.28 2.22
N LEU A 173 1.57 -14.32 1.91
CA LEU A 173 1.47 -13.41 0.77
C LEU A 173 1.13 -14.12 -0.56
N ASN A 174 1.91 -15.15 -0.92
CA ASN A 174 1.74 -15.86 -2.19
C ASN A 174 0.37 -16.55 -2.28
N LEU A 175 -0.11 -17.15 -1.20
CA LEU A 175 -1.40 -17.84 -1.18
C LEU A 175 -2.57 -16.85 -1.17
N ARG A 176 -2.43 -15.74 -0.43
CA ARG A 176 -3.40 -14.64 -0.47
C ARG A 176 -3.54 -14.04 -1.88
N MET A 177 -2.42 -13.69 -2.51
CA MET A 177 -2.42 -13.11 -3.86
C MET A 177 -2.93 -14.11 -4.91
N ARG A 178 -2.62 -15.41 -4.76
CA ARG A 178 -3.20 -16.47 -5.59
C ARG A 178 -4.71 -16.56 -5.42
N ALA A 179 -5.24 -16.45 -4.20
CA ALA A 179 -6.67 -16.46 -3.94
C ALA A 179 -7.38 -15.25 -4.59
N ILE A 180 -6.77 -14.05 -4.54
CA ILE A 180 -7.25 -12.88 -5.30
C ILE A 180 -7.22 -13.19 -6.82
N GLY A 181 -6.16 -13.82 -7.32
CA GLY A 181 -6.07 -14.28 -8.70
C GLY A 181 -7.22 -15.22 -9.11
N HIS A 182 -7.61 -16.15 -8.25
CA HIS A 182 -8.77 -17.02 -8.50
C HIS A 182 -10.08 -16.23 -8.60
N LEU A 183 -10.28 -15.19 -7.77
CA LEU A 183 -11.46 -14.32 -7.87
C LEU A 183 -11.49 -13.57 -9.22
N ILE A 184 -10.33 -13.10 -9.69
CA ILE A 184 -10.22 -12.45 -11.01
C ILE A 184 -10.59 -13.42 -12.12
N GLN A 185 -10.10 -14.65 -12.07
CA GLN A 185 -10.44 -15.67 -13.07
C GLN A 185 -11.91 -16.06 -13.02
N LEU A 186 -12.48 -16.23 -11.83
CA LEU A 186 -13.88 -16.60 -11.61
C LEU A 186 -14.83 -15.53 -12.16
N HIS A 187 -14.62 -14.27 -11.78
CA HIS A 187 -15.55 -13.19 -12.12
C HIS A 187 -15.24 -12.53 -13.46
N SER A 188 -14.01 -12.70 -13.96
CA SER A 188 -13.48 -12.13 -15.20
C SER A 188 -13.82 -10.63 -15.33
N PRO A 189 -13.43 -9.78 -14.34
CA PRO A 189 -13.73 -8.35 -14.41
C PRO A 189 -13.05 -7.72 -15.63
N HIS A 190 -13.70 -6.72 -16.22
CA HIS A 190 -13.17 -5.96 -17.35
C HIS A 190 -12.21 -4.87 -16.89
N LEU A 191 -12.49 -4.26 -15.73
CA LEU A 191 -11.68 -3.23 -15.10
C LEU A 191 -11.38 -3.63 -13.66
N ILE A 192 -10.17 -3.36 -13.18
CA ILE A 192 -9.78 -3.65 -11.80
C ILE A 192 -9.07 -2.44 -11.20
N CYS A 193 -9.43 -2.10 -9.96
CA CYS A 193 -8.81 -1.10 -9.11
C CYS A 193 -8.17 -1.81 -7.91
N PHE A 194 -6.85 -1.86 -7.83
CA PHE A 194 -6.13 -2.35 -6.67
C PHE A 194 -5.55 -1.21 -5.84
N GLN A 195 -5.54 -1.40 -4.52
CA GLN A 195 -4.87 -0.56 -3.53
C GLN A 195 -3.90 -1.42 -2.71
N GLU A 196 -2.87 -0.80 -2.11
CA GLU A 196 -1.82 -1.49 -1.35
C GLU A 196 -1.01 -2.53 -2.12
N VAL A 197 -0.80 -2.31 -3.42
CA VAL A 197 0.09 -3.15 -4.22
C VAL A 197 1.55 -2.78 -3.93
N THR A 198 2.34 -3.74 -3.45
CA THR A 198 3.79 -3.63 -3.25
C THR A 198 4.56 -4.17 -4.47
N PRO A 199 5.88 -3.94 -4.59
CA PRO A 199 6.70 -4.54 -5.64
C PRO A 199 6.59 -6.07 -5.70
N GLU A 200 6.56 -6.73 -4.55
CA GLU A 200 6.44 -8.18 -4.42
C GLU A 200 5.07 -8.68 -4.88
N ILE A 201 3.99 -8.00 -4.47
CA ILE A 201 2.63 -8.33 -4.93
C ILE A 201 2.50 -8.13 -6.44
N TYR A 202 3.05 -7.04 -6.97
CA TYR A 202 3.08 -6.77 -8.41
C TYR A 202 3.77 -7.89 -9.18
N ASP A 203 4.90 -8.40 -8.70
CA ASP A 203 5.59 -9.50 -9.36
C ASP A 203 4.78 -10.81 -9.32
N ILE A 204 4.10 -11.12 -8.21
CA ILE A 204 3.19 -12.27 -8.11
C ILE A 204 2.05 -12.15 -9.14
N PHE A 205 1.42 -10.97 -9.21
CA PHE A 205 0.36 -10.71 -10.18
C PHE A 205 0.87 -10.80 -11.61
N ARG A 206 2.03 -10.20 -11.93
CA ARG A 206 2.64 -10.25 -13.26
C ARG A 206 2.95 -11.67 -13.74
N LYS A 207 3.32 -12.57 -12.82
CA LYS A 207 3.59 -13.99 -13.11
C LYS A 207 2.33 -14.83 -13.22
N SER A 208 1.17 -14.29 -12.84
CA SER A 208 -0.10 -15.02 -12.88
C SER A 208 -0.63 -15.16 -14.32
N ASN A 209 -1.30 -16.27 -14.60
CA ASN A 209 -1.82 -16.59 -15.94
C ASN A 209 -2.86 -15.57 -16.46
N TRP A 210 -3.62 -14.92 -15.57
CA TRP A 210 -4.62 -13.93 -15.92
C TRP A 210 -4.04 -12.57 -16.32
N TRP A 211 -2.77 -12.29 -15.97
CA TRP A 211 -2.13 -10.98 -16.19
C TRP A 211 -2.15 -10.53 -17.65
N LYS A 212 -1.86 -11.45 -18.58
CA LYS A 212 -1.74 -11.17 -20.01
C LYS A 212 -3.03 -10.66 -20.65
N ALA A 213 -4.17 -10.86 -20.00
CA ALA A 213 -5.45 -10.34 -20.47
C ALA A 213 -5.64 -8.83 -20.18
N TYR A 214 -4.77 -8.22 -19.38
CA TYR A 214 -4.93 -6.85 -18.91
C TYR A 214 -3.79 -5.93 -19.33
N SER A 215 -4.13 -4.73 -19.78
CA SER A 215 -3.25 -3.57 -19.75
C SER A 215 -3.14 -3.02 -18.33
N CYS A 216 -1.94 -2.57 -17.95
CA CYS A 216 -1.64 -2.13 -16.58
C CYS A 216 -1.17 -0.67 -16.54
N SER A 217 -1.66 0.10 -15.55
CA SER A 217 -1.26 1.50 -15.34
C SER A 217 0.14 1.68 -14.75
N VAL A 218 0.75 0.62 -14.24
CA VAL A 218 2.03 0.66 -13.53
C VAL A 218 3.10 -0.03 -14.36
N SER A 219 4.11 0.73 -14.78
CA SER A 219 5.30 0.19 -15.43
C SER A 219 6.21 -0.53 -14.44
N VAL A 220 7.08 -1.40 -14.94
CA VAL A 220 8.04 -2.15 -14.11
C VAL A 220 8.94 -1.20 -13.30
N ASP A 221 9.40 -0.10 -13.90
CA ASP A 221 10.27 0.88 -13.22
C ASP A 221 9.56 1.61 -12.08
N VAL A 222 8.28 1.93 -12.26
CA VAL A 222 7.45 2.51 -11.19
C VAL A 222 7.19 1.48 -10.09
N ALA A 223 6.94 0.22 -10.47
CA ALA A 223 6.64 -0.85 -9.54
C ALA A 223 7.79 -1.11 -8.55
N VAL A 224 9.06 -1.02 -8.99
CA VAL A 224 10.23 -1.28 -8.13
C VAL A 224 10.71 -0.06 -7.33
N SER A 225 10.31 1.15 -7.73
CA SER A 225 10.81 2.39 -7.12
C SER A 225 9.97 2.90 -5.94
N ARG A 226 8.73 2.40 -5.80
CA ARG A 226 7.77 2.80 -4.76
C ARG A 226 7.52 1.65 -3.79
N GLY A 227 7.28 1.99 -2.51
CA GLY A 227 7.00 1.00 -1.48
C GLY A 227 5.62 0.34 -1.62
N TYR A 228 4.62 1.11 -2.06
CA TYR A 228 3.31 0.61 -2.45
C TYR A 228 2.58 1.65 -3.32
N TYR A 229 1.53 1.24 -4.02
CA TYR A 229 0.77 2.09 -4.93
C TYR A 229 -0.64 1.53 -5.20
N CYS A 230 -1.45 2.35 -5.87
CA CYS A 230 -2.65 1.87 -6.54
C CYS A 230 -2.31 1.37 -7.94
N MET A 231 -3.08 0.39 -8.43
CA MET A 231 -2.87 -0.19 -9.76
C MET A 231 -4.21 -0.37 -10.47
N LEU A 232 -4.30 0.14 -11.70
CA LEU A 232 -5.45 -0.05 -12.58
C LEU A 232 -5.12 -1.11 -13.63
N LEU A 233 -6.06 -2.04 -13.84
CA LEU A 233 -5.98 -3.04 -14.89
C LEU A 233 -7.21 -2.98 -15.80
N SER A 234 -7.01 -3.10 -17.11
CA SER A 234 -8.09 -3.06 -18.11
C SER A 234 -7.97 -4.19 -19.13
N LYS A 235 -9.05 -4.93 -19.37
CA LYS A 235 -9.23 -5.80 -20.55
C LYS A 235 -9.66 -5.02 -21.79
N LEU A 236 -10.17 -3.81 -21.60
CA LEU A 236 -10.62 -2.93 -22.67
C LEU A 236 -9.45 -2.12 -23.22
N GLY A 237 -9.61 -1.60 -24.44
CA GLY A 237 -8.67 -0.64 -25.02
C GLY A 237 -8.47 0.55 -24.10
N VAL A 238 -7.21 0.90 -23.83
CA VAL A 238 -6.85 2.03 -22.97
C VAL A 238 -6.25 3.12 -23.86
N LYS A 239 -6.86 4.30 -23.82
CA LYS A 239 -6.34 5.49 -24.51
C LYS A 239 -5.21 6.13 -23.72
N SER A 240 -5.35 6.22 -22.40
CA SER A 240 -4.34 6.81 -21.54
C SER A 240 -4.42 6.26 -20.11
N PHE A 241 -3.26 6.17 -19.47
CA PHE A 241 -3.12 6.09 -18.03
C PHE A 241 -2.51 7.39 -17.53
N SER A 242 -2.99 7.90 -16.41
CA SER A 242 -2.41 9.06 -15.73
C SER A 242 -2.57 8.93 -14.22
N SER A 243 -1.79 9.71 -13.47
CA SER A 243 -1.94 9.81 -12.02
C SER A 243 -1.69 11.22 -11.52
N LYS A 244 -2.29 11.54 -10.37
CA LYS A 244 -2.09 12.81 -9.68
C LYS A 244 -1.88 12.58 -8.20
N SER A 245 -0.70 12.92 -7.70
CA SER A 245 -0.41 12.91 -6.26
C SER A 245 -1.24 13.97 -5.54
N PHE A 246 -1.74 13.64 -4.35
CA PHE A 246 -2.40 14.63 -3.50
C PHE A 246 -1.36 15.42 -2.72
N GLY A 247 -1.39 16.76 -2.85
CA GLY A 247 -0.39 17.63 -2.25
C GLY A 247 -0.40 17.65 -0.73
N ASN A 248 -1.52 17.29 -0.11
CA ASN A 248 -1.68 17.19 1.34
C ASN A 248 -1.42 15.77 1.87
N SER A 249 -1.07 14.80 1.00
CA SER A 249 -0.87 13.43 1.45
C SER A 249 0.42 13.29 2.23
N ILE A 250 0.32 12.44 3.25
CA ILE A 250 1.42 12.06 4.12
C ILE A 250 1.68 10.55 4.07
N MET A 251 1.02 9.83 3.16
CA MET A 251 1.16 8.38 3.00
C MET A 251 1.48 7.97 1.57
N GLY A 252 1.53 8.89 0.62
CA GLY A 252 1.91 8.68 -0.77
C GLY A 252 0.70 8.51 -1.65
N ARG A 253 -0.43 9.11 -1.23
CA ARG A 253 -1.73 8.91 -1.84
C ARG A 253 -1.84 9.72 -3.11
N GLU A 254 -2.52 9.12 -4.08
CA GLU A 254 -2.72 9.67 -5.40
C GLU A 254 -4.07 9.22 -5.96
N LEU A 255 -4.53 9.93 -6.97
CA LEU A 255 -5.59 9.51 -7.85
C LEU A 255 -4.97 8.90 -9.11
N SER A 256 -5.19 7.61 -9.37
CA SER A 256 -4.84 6.97 -10.64
C SER A 256 -6.06 6.94 -11.54
N ILE A 257 -5.89 7.26 -12.82
CA ILE A 257 -6.96 7.44 -13.79
C ILE A 257 -6.61 6.71 -15.08
N ALA A 258 -7.60 6.08 -15.71
CA ALA A 258 -7.52 5.70 -17.11
C ALA A 258 -8.76 6.09 -17.90
N GLU A 259 -8.50 6.49 -19.14
CA GLU A 259 -9.50 6.65 -20.18
C GLU A 259 -9.57 5.35 -20.99
N VAL A 260 -10.73 4.67 -20.96
CA VAL A 260 -10.94 3.43 -21.71
C VAL A 260 -11.97 3.56 -22.81
N GLU A 261 -11.71 2.82 -23.87
CA GLU A 261 -12.55 2.68 -25.03
C GLU A 261 -13.41 1.44 -24.87
N VAL A 262 -14.71 1.66 -24.72
CA VAL A 262 -15.70 0.59 -24.71
C VAL A 262 -16.23 0.46 -26.15
N PRO A 263 -16.03 -0.69 -26.84
CA PRO A 263 -16.44 -0.86 -28.22
C PRO A 263 -17.89 -0.43 -28.50
N GLY A 264 -18.05 0.46 -29.49
CA GLY A 264 -19.37 0.99 -29.89
C GLY A 264 -20.04 1.91 -28.86
N ARG A 265 -19.30 2.40 -27.86
CA ARG A 265 -19.84 3.25 -26.78
C ARG A 265 -18.97 4.50 -26.58
N LYS A 266 -19.52 5.48 -25.85
CA LYS A 266 -18.74 6.66 -25.44
C LYS A 266 -17.61 6.26 -24.48
N PRO A 267 -16.50 7.03 -24.47
CA PRO A 267 -15.41 6.80 -23.55
C PRO A 267 -15.88 6.75 -22.09
N LEU A 268 -15.22 5.88 -21.33
CA LEU A 268 -15.44 5.70 -19.90
C LEU A 268 -14.15 6.06 -19.18
N VAL A 269 -14.24 6.90 -18.15
CA VAL A 269 -13.12 7.15 -17.25
C VAL A 269 -13.26 6.22 -16.06
N PHE A 270 -12.20 5.47 -15.75
CA PHE A 270 -12.14 4.65 -14.55
C PHE A 270 -10.95 5.05 -13.70
N ALA A 271 -11.16 5.19 -12.40
CA ALA A 271 -10.18 5.75 -11.49
C ALA A 271 -10.16 5.00 -10.16
N THR A 272 -9.01 5.04 -9.50
CA THR A 272 -8.81 4.51 -8.15
C THR A 272 -8.02 5.46 -7.30
N SER A 273 -8.26 5.38 -6.00
CA SER A 273 -7.39 5.97 -4.99
C SER A 273 -7.40 5.12 -3.74
N HIS A 274 -6.40 5.36 -2.89
CA HIS A 274 -6.39 4.93 -1.50
C HIS A 274 -6.30 6.22 -0.68
N LEU A 275 -7.42 6.78 -0.23
CA LEU A 275 -7.42 8.07 0.47
C LEU A 275 -6.81 7.94 1.86
N GLU A 276 -6.30 9.05 2.41
CA GLU A 276 -5.53 9.11 3.66
C GLU A 276 -6.16 8.25 4.78
N SER A 277 -5.40 7.29 5.30
CA SER A 277 -5.89 6.35 6.31
C SER A 277 -5.83 6.97 7.70
N PRO A 278 -6.72 6.58 8.63
CA PRO A 278 -6.48 6.81 10.05
C PRO A 278 -5.20 6.10 10.50
N CYS A 279 -4.31 6.77 11.22
CA CYS A 279 -3.14 6.15 11.84
C CYS A 279 -2.98 6.59 13.31
N PRO A 280 -3.92 6.19 14.19
CA PRO A 280 -3.78 6.45 15.61
C PRO A 280 -2.52 5.77 16.15
N GLY A 281 -1.54 6.57 16.54
CA GLY A 281 -0.29 6.07 17.12
C GLY A 281 0.44 7.12 17.95
N PRO A 282 1.50 6.72 18.68
CA PRO A 282 2.29 7.65 19.46
C PRO A 282 2.77 8.85 18.62
N PRO A 283 2.83 10.07 19.20
CA PRO A 283 2.57 10.37 20.60
C PRO A 283 1.10 10.69 20.93
N LYS A 284 0.24 10.98 19.93
CA LYS A 284 -1.10 11.54 20.18
C LYS A 284 -2.25 10.54 20.13
N TRP A 285 -2.09 9.40 19.45
CA TRP A 285 -3.08 8.32 19.31
C TRP A 285 -4.43 8.73 18.68
N ASP A 286 -4.55 9.95 18.15
CA ASP A 286 -5.78 10.56 17.63
C ASP A 286 -5.68 10.95 16.14
N GLN A 287 -4.61 10.54 15.44
CA GLN A 287 -4.36 10.97 14.07
C GLN A 287 -5.30 10.26 13.07
N MET A 288 -6.49 10.84 12.88
CA MET A 288 -7.55 10.28 12.00
C MET A 288 -7.49 10.76 10.54
N PHE A 289 -6.70 11.80 10.26
CA PHE A 289 -6.49 12.39 8.93
C PHE A 289 -7.79 12.69 8.14
N SER A 290 -8.85 13.05 8.86
CA SER A 290 -10.17 13.32 8.29
C SER A 290 -10.15 14.51 7.35
N ARG A 291 -9.48 15.60 7.75
CA ARG A 291 -9.36 16.80 6.93
C ARG A 291 -8.66 16.50 5.61
N GLU A 292 -7.52 15.82 5.68
CA GLU A 292 -6.70 15.46 4.52
C GLU A 292 -7.51 14.59 3.56
N ARG A 293 -8.13 13.53 4.07
CA ARG A 293 -8.99 12.62 3.31
C ARG A 293 -10.18 13.33 2.64
N VAL A 294 -10.84 14.26 3.32
CA VAL A 294 -11.94 15.07 2.75
C VAL A 294 -11.45 15.99 1.64
N GLU A 295 -10.31 16.66 1.82
CA GLU A 295 -9.70 17.50 0.78
C GLU A 295 -9.31 16.66 -0.45
N GLN A 296 -8.74 15.47 -0.26
CA GLN A 296 -8.40 14.53 -1.34
C GLN A 296 -9.62 14.04 -2.11
N ALA A 297 -10.71 13.70 -1.41
CA ALA A 297 -11.96 13.29 -2.05
C ALA A 297 -12.54 14.42 -2.92
N LYS A 298 -12.54 15.67 -2.42
CA LYS A 298 -12.98 16.84 -3.19
C LYS A 298 -12.11 17.05 -4.43
N GLU A 299 -10.79 16.99 -4.27
CA GLU A 299 -9.85 17.15 -5.39
C GLU A 299 -10.08 16.07 -6.45
N ALA A 300 -10.25 14.81 -6.04
CA ALA A 300 -10.51 13.70 -6.96
C ALA A 300 -11.83 13.89 -7.72
N ILE A 301 -12.89 14.26 -7.03
CA ILE A 301 -14.18 14.54 -7.65
C ILE A 301 -14.08 15.67 -8.67
N GLU A 302 -13.42 16.79 -8.35
CA GLU A 302 -13.30 17.92 -9.28
C GLU A 302 -12.54 17.55 -10.56
N ILE A 303 -11.49 16.72 -10.46
CA ILE A 303 -10.74 16.23 -11.61
C ILE A 303 -11.61 15.34 -12.50
N LEU A 304 -12.44 14.49 -11.89
CA LEU A 304 -13.23 13.50 -12.59
C LEU A 304 -14.56 14.06 -13.12
N ARG A 305 -15.11 15.11 -12.49
CA ARG A 305 -16.41 15.73 -12.76
C ARG A 305 -16.70 16.05 -14.23
N PRO A 306 -15.73 16.50 -15.06
CA PRO A 306 -16.00 16.87 -16.45
C PRO A 306 -16.50 15.71 -17.33
N ASN A 307 -16.24 14.47 -16.93
CA ASN A 307 -16.51 13.28 -17.74
C ASN A 307 -17.97 12.80 -17.59
N ALA A 308 -18.56 12.32 -18.69
CA ALA A 308 -19.96 11.86 -18.74
C ALA A 308 -20.17 10.47 -18.12
N ASN A 309 -19.17 9.60 -18.22
CA ASN A 309 -19.18 8.28 -17.62
C ASN A 309 -17.90 8.11 -16.79
N VAL A 310 -18.08 7.98 -15.48
CA VAL A 310 -16.98 7.80 -14.53
C VAL A 310 -17.31 6.69 -13.55
N ILE A 311 -16.30 5.87 -13.28
CA ILE A 311 -16.27 4.93 -12.16
C ILE A 311 -15.06 5.28 -11.31
N PHE A 312 -15.29 5.69 -10.07
CA PHE A 312 -14.25 5.97 -9.09
C PHE A 312 -14.39 5.00 -7.92
N GLY A 313 -13.52 3.99 -7.88
CA GLY A 313 -13.55 2.92 -6.90
C GLY A 313 -12.23 2.79 -6.15
N GLY A 314 -12.27 2.48 -4.87
CA GLY A 314 -11.07 2.27 -4.08
C GLY A 314 -11.34 2.26 -2.59
N ASP A 315 -10.26 2.12 -1.82
CA ASP A 315 -10.27 2.29 -0.38
C ASP A 315 -10.30 3.78 -0.04
N MET A 316 -11.50 4.27 0.27
CA MET A 316 -11.72 5.67 0.59
C MET A 316 -11.36 6.00 2.03
N ASN A 317 -11.04 5.01 2.87
CA ASN A 317 -10.88 5.15 4.32
C ASN A 317 -12.02 5.95 5.01
N TRP A 318 -13.19 6.00 4.38
CA TRP A 318 -14.20 7.00 4.69
C TRP A 318 -15.04 6.60 5.90
N CYS A 319 -15.22 7.54 6.82
CA CYS A 319 -16.04 7.39 8.00
C CYS A 319 -17.11 8.48 8.01
N ASP A 320 -18.37 8.15 7.68
CA ASP A 320 -19.43 9.16 7.53
C ASP A 320 -19.65 10.01 8.79
N LYS A 321 -19.35 9.47 9.98
CA LYS A 321 -19.41 10.20 11.25
C LYS A 321 -18.31 11.25 11.42
N LEU A 322 -17.11 10.99 10.90
CA LEU A 322 -15.94 11.87 11.06
C LEU A 322 -15.78 12.80 9.85
N ASP A 323 -15.94 12.26 8.65
CA ASP A 323 -15.66 12.93 7.39
C ASP A 323 -16.91 13.60 6.80
N GLY A 324 -18.09 13.28 7.35
CA GLY A 324 -19.38 13.73 6.84
C GLY A 324 -19.80 13.01 5.57
N LYS A 325 -20.71 13.63 4.82
CA LYS A 325 -21.18 13.09 3.54
C LYS A 325 -20.07 13.19 2.49
N PHE A 326 -19.88 12.12 1.73
CA PHE A 326 -18.94 12.13 0.61
C PHE A 326 -19.29 13.26 -0.37
N PRO A 327 -18.33 14.06 -0.88
CA PRO A 327 -18.57 15.27 -1.67
C PRO A 327 -19.00 14.95 -3.12
N LEU A 328 -20.09 14.21 -3.29
CA LEU A 328 -20.64 13.85 -4.59
C LEU A 328 -21.43 15.00 -5.21
N PRO A 329 -21.12 15.43 -6.45
CA PRO A 329 -21.92 16.39 -7.20
C PRO A 329 -23.24 15.79 -7.69
N ASP A 330 -24.09 16.62 -8.28
CA ASP A 330 -25.30 16.14 -8.95
C ASP A 330 -25.00 15.07 -9.99
N LYS A 331 -25.91 14.09 -10.11
CA LYS A 331 -25.82 12.88 -10.95
C LYS A 331 -24.77 11.84 -10.53
N TRP A 332 -23.90 12.15 -9.58
CA TRP A 332 -23.03 11.15 -8.98
C TRP A 332 -23.78 10.36 -7.91
N VAL A 333 -23.46 9.08 -7.81
CA VAL A 333 -24.06 8.17 -6.84
C VAL A 333 -23.01 7.30 -6.17
N ASP A 334 -23.25 6.95 -4.91
CA ASP A 334 -22.61 5.81 -4.26
C ASP A 334 -23.34 4.54 -4.70
N VAL A 335 -22.63 3.64 -5.38
CA VAL A 335 -23.23 2.45 -5.98
C VAL A 335 -23.84 1.52 -4.92
N TRP A 336 -23.21 1.42 -3.74
CA TRP A 336 -23.71 0.57 -2.66
C TRP A 336 -25.01 1.13 -2.10
N GLU A 337 -25.08 2.43 -1.84
CA GLU A 337 -26.28 3.08 -1.30
C GLU A 337 -27.48 2.94 -2.24
N VAL A 338 -27.25 3.03 -3.56
CA VAL A 338 -28.33 2.87 -4.56
C VAL A 338 -28.82 1.42 -4.66
N LEU A 339 -27.90 0.45 -4.70
CA LEU A 339 -28.24 -0.95 -4.99
C LEU A 339 -28.56 -1.79 -3.76
N LYS A 340 -28.11 -1.36 -2.57
CA LYS A 340 -28.28 -2.07 -1.29
C LYS A 340 -28.81 -1.11 -0.22
N PRO A 341 -29.96 -0.45 -0.43
CA PRO A 341 -30.50 0.52 0.52
C PRO A 341 -30.74 -0.12 1.89
N GLY A 342 -30.22 0.50 2.95
CA GLY A 342 -30.32 0.00 4.33
C GLY A 342 -29.25 -1.02 4.73
N ASP A 343 -28.48 -1.56 3.79
CA ASP A 343 -27.32 -2.40 4.08
C ASP A 343 -26.09 -1.51 4.34
N LEU A 344 -25.45 -1.70 5.49
CA LEU A 344 -24.29 -0.91 5.90
C LEU A 344 -23.02 -1.23 5.10
N GLY A 345 -22.96 -2.39 4.41
CA GLY A 345 -21.91 -2.70 3.44
C GLY A 345 -20.49 -2.68 3.99
N PHE A 346 -20.25 -3.29 5.15
CA PHE A 346 -18.93 -3.27 5.78
C PHE A 346 -17.89 -4.05 4.97
N THR A 347 -17.01 -3.34 4.28
CA THR A 347 -15.91 -3.91 3.49
C THR A 347 -14.68 -4.21 4.34
N TYR A 348 -14.55 -3.54 5.49
CA TYR A 348 -13.63 -3.89 6.57
C TYR A 348 -14.44 -4.29 7.80
N ASP A 349 -14.46 -5.57 8.12
CA ASP A 349 -15.34 -6.11 9.15
C ASP A 349 -14.63 -7.15 10.03
N THR A 350 -14.27 -6.77 11.25
CA THR A 350 -13.62 -7.67 12.23
C THR A 350 -14.52 -8.78 12.77
N LYS A 351 -15.84 -8.71 12.53
CA LYS A 351 -16.81 -9.75 12.90
C LYS A 351 -16.99 -10.75 11.76
N ALA A 352 -17.10 -10.27 10.52
CA ALA A 352 -17.32 -11.11 9.34
C ALA A 352 -16.03 -11.66 8.74
N ASN A 353 -14.88 -10.98 8.91
CA ASN A 353 -13.57 -11.45 8.49
C ASN A 353 -12.86 -12.16 9.66
N PRO A 354 -12.89 -13.51 9.73
CA PRO A 354 -12.32 -14.23 10.86
C PRO A 354 -10.79 -14.13 10.95
N MET A 355 -10.10 -13.72 9.87
CA MET A 355 -8.66 -13.42 9.92
C MET A 355 -8.36 -12.25 10.87
N LEU A 356 -9.30 -11.32 11.02
CA LEU A 356 -9.17 -10.17 11.90
C LEU A 356 -9.59 -10.45 13.34
N SER A 357 -10.05 -11.68 13.63
CA SER A 357 -10.47 -12.07 14.97
C SER A 357 -9.41 -11.73 16.03
N GLY A 358 -9.89 -11.37 17.21
CA GLY A 358 -9.01 -10.92 18.30
C GLY A 358 -8.58 -9.46 18.20
N ASN A 359 -8.79 -8.75 17.09
CA ASN A 359 -8.76 -7.28 17.06
C ASN A 359 -9.93 -6.69 17.84
N ARG A 360 -9.87 -5.38 18.12
CA ARG A 360 -11.03 -4.64 18.60
C ARG A 360 -12.13 -4.66 17.54
N ALA A 361 -13.38 -4.78 17.98
CA ALA A 361 -14.53 -4.70 17.09
C ALA A 361 -14.53 -3.39 16.31
N LEU A 362 -14.42 -3.52 15.00
CA LEU A 362 -14.47 -2.46 14.00
C LEU A 362 -15.19 -2.98 12.76
N GLN A 363 -16.17 -2.22 12.30
CA GLN A 363 -16.95 -2.49 11.10
C GLN A 363 -17.10 -1.16 10.35
N LYS A 364 -16.54 -1.09 9.14
CA LYS A 364 -16.45 0.12 8.34
C LYS A 364 -16.64 -0.19 6.86
N ARG A 365 -17.28 0.73 6.15
CA ARG A 365 -17.39 0.75 4.69
C ARG A 365 -16.31 1.66 4.12
N LEU A 366 -15.08 1.17 4.20
CA LEU A 366 -13.88 1.91 3.78
C LEU A 366 -13.82 1.97 2.26
N ASP A 367 -14.05 0.83 1.61
CA ASP A 367 -14.06 0.70 0.16
C ASP A 367 -15.41 1.14 -0.39
N ARG A 368 -15.37 2.00 -1.41
CA ARG A 368 -16.57 2.51 -2.09
C ARG A 368 -16.35 2.50 -3.59
N ILE A 369 -17.46 2.40 -4.33
CA ILE A 369 -17.49 2.65 -5.77
C ILE A 369 -18.51 3.76 -6.00
N LEU A 370 -18.05 4.85 -6.58
CA LEU A 370 -18.78 6.08 -6.83
C LEU A 370 -18.84 6.30 -8.34
N CYS A 371 -20.02 6.60 -8.87
CA CYS A 371 -20.18 6.69 -10.32
C CYS A 371 -21.00 7.90 -10.75
N ARG A 372 -20.66 8.43 -11.92
CA ARG A 372 -21.55 9.23 -12.77
C ARG A 372 -21.73 8.46 -14.07
N LEU A 373 -22.97 8.11 -14.44
CA LEU A 373 -23.24 7.21 -15.57
C LEU A 373 -24.31 7.80 -16.49
N ASP A 374 -23.91 8.63 -17.45
CA ASP A 374 -24.84 9.20 -18.42
C ASP A 374 -25.35 8.12 -19.40
N ASP A 375 -24.46 7.22 -19.86
CA ASP A 375 -24.75 6.18 -20.88
C ASP A 375 -24.81 4.74 -20.35
N TYR A 376 -24.68 4.55 -19.03
CA TYR A 376 -24.76 3.24 -18.36
C TYR A 376 -25.80 3.24 -17.25
N LYS A 377 -26.31 2.06 -16.91
CA LYS A 377 -27.15 1.81 -15.73
C LYS A 377 -26.47 0.81 -14.80
N LEU A 378 -26.72 0.98 -13.51
CA LEU A 378 -26.27 0.04 -12.48
C LEU A 378 -27.00 -1.29 -12.64
N GLY A 379 -26.27 -2.39 -12.67
CA GLY A 379 -26.82 -3.75 -12.75
C GLY A 379 -26.81 -4.46 -11.39
N GLY A 380 -25.65 -4.48 -10.72
CA GLY A 380 -25.49 -5.17 -9.44
C GLY A 380 -24.19 -4.79 -8.74
N ILE A 381 -24.14 -5.03 -7.43
CA ILE A 381 -22.94 -4.92 -6.60
C ILE A 381 -22.90 -6.07 -5.59
N GLU A 382 -21.74 -6.67 -5.42
CA GLU A 382 -21.50 -7.74 -4.45
C GLU A 382 -20.11 -7.62 -3.81
N MET A 383 -19.99 -8.15 -2.58
CA MET A 383 -18.70 -8.30 -1.90
C MET A 383 -18.08 -9.66 -2.22
N VAL A 384 -16.81 -9.67 -2.59
CA VAL A 384 -16.01 -10.86 -2.92
C VAL A 384 -14.85 -11.04 -1.94
N GLY A 385 -14.25 -12.24 -1.92
CA GLY A 385 -13.12 -12.55 -1.03
C GLY A 385 -13.51 -12.74 0.44
N LYS A 386 -14.77 -13.14 0.69
CA LYS A 386 -15.33 -13.35 2.04
C LYS A 386 -14.95 -14.70 2.67
N GLU A 387 -14.48 -15.63 1.85
CA GLU A 387 -14.20 -17.00 2.28
C GLU A 387 -12.74 -17.15 2.69
N ALA A 388 -12.52 -17.91 3.77
CA ALA A 388 -11.18 -18.32 4.17
C ALA A 388 -10.55 -19.22 3.10
N ILE A 389 -9.24 -19.08 2.92
CA ILE A 389 -8.44 -19.95 2.06
C ILE A 389 -8.40 -21.34 2.72
N PRO A 390 -8.88 -22.40 2.04
CA PRO A 390 -8.98 -23.72 2.65
C PRO A 390 -7.64 -24.25 3.16
N GLY A 391 -7.63 -24.73 4.41
CA GLY A 391 -6.46 -25.34 5.04
C GLY A 391 -5.36 -24.35 5.44
N LEU A 392 -5.61 -23.03 5.37
CA LEU A 392 -4.60 -22.01 5.67
C LEU A 392 -4.95 -21.22 6.93
N SER A 393 -4.01 -21.22 7.89
CA SER A 393 -4.11 -20.49 9.15
C SER A 393 -2.83 -19.71 9.43
N TYR A 394 -2.92 -18.73 10.32
CA TYR A 394 -1.77 -18.01 10.86
C TYR A 394 -1.91 -17.85 12.38
N VAL A 395 -0.78 -17.73 13.06
CA VAL A 395 -0.75 -17.51 14.52
C VAL A 395 -0.66 -16.02 14.81
N LYS A 396 -1.62 -15.53 15.58
CA LYS A 396 -1.67 -14.17 16.10
C LYS A 396 -1.37 -14.16 17.59
N GLU A 397 -0.40 -13.34 17.98
CA GLU A 397 -0.12 -13.10 19.40
C GLU A 397 -1.00 -11.96 19.92
N LYS A 398 -1.65 -12.19 21.06
CA LYS A 398 -2.50 -11.21 21.74
C LYS A 398 -2.12 -11.13 23.21
N LYS A 399 -1.76 -9.94 23.67
CA LYS A 399 -1.53 -9.67 25.10
C LYS A 399 -2.88 -9.55 25.81
N VAL A 400 -3.13 -10.39 26.81
CA VAL A 400 -4.34 -10.39 27.63
C VAL A 400 -3.92 -10.44 29.09
N ARG A 401 -4.19 -9.36 29.85
CA ARG A 401 -3.85 -9.25 31.29
C ARG A 401 -2.38 -9.54 31.61
N GLY A 402 -1.45 -9.11 30.75
CA GLY A 402 -0.01 -9.34 30.93
C GLY A 402 0.52 -10.54 30.17
N ASP A 403 -0.31 -11.56 29.93
CA ASP A 403 0.10 -12.80 29.26
C ASP A 403 -0.02 -12.73 27.74
N ILE A 404 0.91 -13.36 27.02
CA ILE A 404 0.83 -13.51 25.56
C ILE A 404 0.05 -14.78 25.25
N LYS A 405 -1.13 -14.63 24.66
CA LYS A 405 -1.93 -15.73 24.11
C LYS A 405 -1.69 -15.86 22.61
N LYS A 406 -1.53 -17.09 22.14
CA LYS A 406 -1.44 -17.41 20.70
C LYS A 406 -2.82 -17.86 20.21
N LEU A 407 -3.32 -17.21 19.17
CA LEU A 407 -4.59 -17.51 18.52
C LEU A 407 -4.27 -18.01 17.11
N GLU A 408 -4.71 -19.21 16.77
CA GLU A 408 -4.68 -19.69 15.40
C GLU A 408 -5.94 -19.21 14.67
N LEU A 409 -5.76 -18.45 13.59
CA LEU A 409 -6.83 -17.80 12.85
C LEU A 409 -6.77 -18.18 11.38
N PRO A 410 -7.91 -18.31 10.68
CA PRO A 410 -7.92 -18.57 9.25
C PRO A 410 -7.33 -17.40 8.47
N VAL A 411 -6.80 -17.69 7.28
CA VAL A 411 -6.31 -16.68 6.34
C VAL A 411 -7.35 -16.46 5.25
N LEU A 412 -7.78 -15.22 5.08
CA LEU A 412 -8.56 -14.73 3.95
C LEU A 412 -7.66 -14.08 2.89
N PRO A 413 -8.16 -13.74 1.69
CA PRO A 413 -7.33 -13.07 0.67
C PRO A 413 -6.77 -11.72 1.13
N SER A 414 -7.53 -10.98 1.93
CA SER A 414 -7.17 -9.65 2.45
C SER A 414 -7.90 -9.40 3.78
N ASP A 415 -7.50 -8.38 4.52
CA ASP A 415 -8.29 -7.84 5.62
C ASP A 415 -9.54 -7.08 5.13
N HIS A 416 -9.57 -6.69 3.85
CA HIS A 416 -10.73 -6.13 3.17
C HIS A 416 -11.50 -7.19 2.36
N PHE A 417 -12.79 -6.94 2.16
CA PHE A 417 -13.60 -7.57 1.10
C PHE A 417 -13.56 -6.71 -0.16
N GLY A 418 -13.40 -7.35 -1.32
CA GLY A 418 -13.45 -6.66 -2.61
C GLY A 418 -14.89 -6.30 -3.01
N LEU A 419 -15.06 -5.25 -3.81
CA LEU A 419 -16.36 -4.86 -4.38
C LEU A 419 -16.40 -5.17 -5.88
N LEU A 420 -17.34 -5.99 -6.31
CA LEU A 420 -17.58 -6.31 -7.71
C LEU A 420 -18.89 -5.66 -8.17
N VAL A 421 -18.78 -4.71 -9.11
CA VAL A 421 -19.93 -4.00 -9.71
C VAL A 421 -20.15 -4.48 -11.13
N THR A 422 -21.42 -4.64 -11.48
CA THR A 422 -21.86 -4.86 -12.85
C THR A 422 -22.63 -3.65 -13.33
N LEU A 423 -22.23 -3.11 -14.48
CA LEU A 423 -22.95 -2.09 -15.24
C LEU A 423 -23.52 -2.70 -16.51
N SER A 424 -24.61 -2.14 -16.99
CA SER A 424 -25.10 -2.43 -18.34
C SER A 424 -25.25 -1.14 -19.12
N PRO A 425 -25.07 -1.17 -20.45
CA PRO A 425 -25.34 0.01 -21.27
C PRO A 425 -26.82 0.42 -21.17
N LYS A 426 -27.09 1.72 -21.34
CA LYS A 426 -28.45 2.24 -21.52
C LYS A 426 -28.96 2.00 -22.93
#